data_AF-A0A955F481-F1
#
_entry.id   AF-A0A955F481-F1
#
_cell.length_a   1.000
_cell.length_b   1.000
_cell.length_c   1.000
_cell.angle_alpha   90.00
_cell.angle_beta   90.00
_cell.angle_gamma   90.00
#
_symmetry.space_group_name_H-M   'P 1'
#
loop_
_entity.id
_entity.type
_entity.pdbx_description
1 polymer ?
#
loop_
_entity_poly.entity_id
_entity_poly.type
_entity_poly.pdbx_seq_one_letter_code
_entity_poly.pdbx_strand_id
1 'polypeptide(L)' 'RRVWAALGARDGGRVDLREDAQGRFQFIEANPLPGLHPEHSDLPILAGLAGVSYETLIRDILGSARRRIEGAELISWTC' A
#
# COMPACT_ATOMS: atom_id res chain seq x y z
N ARG A 1 -5.90 -4.13 7.32
CA ARG A 1 -6.83 -4.30 6.17
C ARG A 1 -8.12 -3.47 6.26
N ARG A 2 -8.85 -3.44 7.40
CA ARG A 2 -10.14 -2.71 7.52
C ARG A 2 -10.08 -1.23 7.13
N VAL A 3 -9.12 -0.46 7.65
CA VAL A 3 -8.92 0.97 7.32
C VAL A 3 -8.72 1.17 5.81
N TRP A 4 -7.78 0.43 5.21
CA TRP A 4 -7.45 0.55 3.78
C TRP A 4 -8.67 0.31 2.88
N ALA A 5 -9.46 -0.73 3.19
CA ALA A 5 -10.68 -1.06 2.46
C ALA A 5 -11.77 0.02 2.64
N ALA A 6 -11.94 0.55 3.86
CA ALA A 6 -12.94 1.57 4.15
C ALA A 6 -12.68 2.89 3.39
N LEU A 7 -11.42 3.18 3.07
CA LEU A 7 -11.02 4.35 2.27
C LEU A 7 -11.14 4.12 0.75
N GLY A 8 -11.53 2.93 0.30
CA GLY A 8 -11.49 2.58 -1.12
C GLY A 8 -10.07 2.56 -1.70
N ALA A 9 -9.05 2.50 -0.85
CA ALA A 9 -7.66 2.51 -1.26
C ALA A 9 -7.29 1.18 -1.94
N ARG A 10 -6.41 1.26 -2.93
CA ARG A 10 -6.01 0.14 -3.80
C ARG A 10 -4.52 -0.13 -3.67
N ASP A 11 -4.09 -1.30 -4.13
CA ASP A 11 -2.70 -1.74 -4.13
C ASP A 11 -2.08 -1.76 -2.72
N GLY A 12 -1.21 -0.79 -2.44
CA GLY A 12 -0.47 -0.66 -1.21
C GLY A 12 -0.17 0.79 -0.89
N GLY A 13 0.27 1.00 0.35
CA GLY A 13 0.65 2.28 0.91
C GLY A 13 0.83 2.10 2.42
N ARG A 14 0.84 3.20 3.17
CA ARG A 14 1.05 3.17 4.63
C ARG A 14 -0.25 3.50 5.37
N VAL A 15 -0.45 2.84 6.51
CA VAL A 15 -1.51 3.20 7.46
C VAL A 15 -0.84 3.41 8.79
N ASP A 16 -0.98 4.62 9.33
CA ASP A 16 -0.37 5.01 10.59
C ASP A 16 -1.42 4.91 11.68
N LEU A 17 -1.10 4.10 12.69
CA LEU A 17 -1.95 3.81 13.83
C LEU A 17 -1.23 4.25 15.11
N ARG A 18 -2.00 4.70 16.09
CA ARG A 18 -1.50 5.00 17.43
C ARG A 18 -2.29 4.24 18.47
N GLU A 19 -1.58 3.53 19.32
CA GLU A 19 -2.16 2.90 20.50
C GLU A 19 -2.52 3.97 21.54
N ASP A 20 -3.78 3.96 22.01
CA ASP A 20 -4.23 4.83 23.10
C ASP A 20 -3.81 4.26 24.48
N ALA A 21 -4.09 5.01 25.55
CA ALA A 21 -3.75 4.61 26.91
C ALA A 21 -4.49 3.35 27.41
N GLN A 22 -5.48 2.86 26.65
CA GLN A 22 -6.24 1.64 26.94
C GLN A 22 -5.82 0.48 26.02
N GLY A 23 -4.73 0.62 25.26
CA GLY A 23 -4.23 -0.41 24.37
C GLY A 23 -5.02 -0.56 23.06
N ARG A 24 -5.85 0.43 22.70
CA ARG A 24 -6.65 0.38 21.48
C ARG A 24 -5.96 1.16 20.37
N PHE A 25 -5.86 0.56 19.19
CA PHE A 25 -5.33 1.24 18.00
C PHE A 25 -6.34 2.24 17.43
N GLN A 26 -5.91 3.49 17.36
CA GLN A 26 -6.61 4.60 16.72
C GLN A 26 -5.97 4.88 15.36
N PHE A 27 -6.81 5.11 14.36
CA PHE A 27 -6.35 5.53 13.03
C PHE A 27 -5.89 6.99 13.05
N ILE A 28 -4.69 7.26 12.51
CA ILE A 28 -4.18 8.62 12.34
C ILE A 28 -4.35 9.04 10.88
N GLU A 29 -3.65 8.35 9.98
CA GLU A 29 -3.63 8.66 8.56
C GLU A 29 -3.39 7.43 7.70
N ALA A 30 -3.74 7.58 6.42
CA ALA A 30 -3.39 6.63 5.37
C ALA A 30 -2.66 7.40 4.28
N ASN A 31 -1.53 6.85 3.83
CA ASN A 31 -0.69 7.41 2.78
C ASN A 31 -0.70 6.47 1.58
N PRO A 32 -1.54 6.74 0.55
CA PRO A 32 -1.56 6.02 -0.72
C PRO A 32 -0.27 6.14 -1.52
N LEU A 33 0.53 7.16 -1.25
CA LEU A 33 1.79 7.43 -1.94
C LEU A 33 2.93 7.67 -0.92
N PRO A 34 3.36 6.63 -0.18
CA PRO A 34 4.45 6.78 0.77
C PRO A 34 5.79 6.95 0.05
N GLY A 35 6.79 7.46 0.76
CA GLY A 35 8.17 7.47 0.26
C GLY A 35 8.66 6.07 -0.10
N LEU A 36 9.54 6.00 -1.11
CA LEU A 36 10.11 4.75 -1.61
C LEU A 36 11.64 4.72 -1.56
N HIS A 37 12.29 5.66 -0.87
CA HIS A 37 13.74 5.59 -0.72
C HIS A 37 14.12 4.35 0.13
N PRO A 38 15.00 3.46 -0.36
CA PRO A 38 15.28 2.18 0.27
C PRO A 38 15.82 2.28 1.70
N GLU A 39 16.57 3.35 2.00
CA GLU A 39 17.25 3.51 3.29
C GLU A 39 16.50 4.35 4.33
N HIS A 40 15.56 5.20 3.92
CA HIS A 40 14.97 6.21 4.80
C HIS A 40 13.45 6.40 4.63
N SER A 41 12.79 5.58 3.82
CA SER A 41 11.34 5.58 3.72
C SER A 41 10.76 4.37 4.42
N ASP A 42 9.69 4.58 5.19
CA ASP A 42 9.12 3.53 6.03
C ASP A 42 8.59 2.34 5.22
N LEU A 43 7.99 2.54 4.05
CA LEU A 43 7.42 1.43 3.29
C LEU A 43 8.49 0.40 2.87
N PRO A 44 9.61 0.78 2.22
CA PRO A 44 10.74 -0.12 1.99
C PRO A 44 11.32 -0.77 3.25
N ILE A 45 11.48 0.00 4.33
CA ILE A 45 12.04 -0.51 5.60
C ILE A 45 11.12 -1.60 6.17
N LEU A 46 9.82 -1.32 6.28
CA LEU A 46 8.81 -2.26 6.77
C LEU A 46 8.69 -3.50 5.87
N ALA A 47 8.77 -3.33 4.55
CA ALA A 47 8.80 -4.44 3.60
C ALA A 47 10.03 -5.33 3.83
N GLY A 48 11.21 -4.74 4.01
CA GLY A 48 12.44 -5.46 4.34
C GLY A 48 12.36 -6.23 5.66
N LEU A 49 11.81 -5.60 6.71
CA LEU A 49 11.54 -6.27 7.99
C LEU A 49 10.54 -7.44 7.86
N ALA A 50 9.65 -7.38 6.87
CA ALA A 50 8.73 -8.45 6.51
C ALA A 50 9.32 -9.49 5.53
N GLY A 51 10.62 -9.41 5.21
CA GLY A 51 11.32 -10.33 4.31
C GLY A 51 11.12 -10.06 2.83
N VAL A 52 10.59 -8.89 2.44
CA VAL A 52 10.40 -8.48 1.05
C VAL A 52 11.55 -7.57 0.63
N SER A 53 12.32 -7.99 -0.39
CA SER A 53 13.41 -7.16 -0.92
C SER A 53 12.86 -5.89 -1.57
N TYR A 54 13.68 -4.84 -1.64
CA TYR A 54 13.29 -3.59 -2.28
C TYR A 54 12.88 -3.80 -3.76
N GLU A 55 13.63 -4.61 -4.51
CA GLU A 55 13.32 -4.94 -5.91
C GLU A 55 11.99 -5.68 -6.04
N THR A 56 11.69 -6.56 -5.07
CA THR A 56 10.42 -7.29 -5.03
C THR A 56 9.27 -6.34 -4.73
N LEU A 57 9.43 -5.43 -3.77
CA LEU A 57 8.45 -4.39 -3.48
C LEU A 57 8.13 -3.54 -4.72
N ILE A 58 9.15 -3.04 -5.41
CA ILE A 58 8.96 -2.25 -6.63
C ILE A 58 8.28 -3.06 -7.73
N ARG A 59 8.69 -4.33 -7.92
CA ARG A 59 8.06 -5.26 -8.87
C ARG A 59 6.58 -5.46 -8.57
N ASP A 60 6.21 -5.62 -7.30
CA ASP A 60 4.84 -5.85 -6.87
C ASP A 60 3.97 -4.60 -7.06
N ILE A 61 4.50 -3.40 -6.78
CA ILE A 61 3.82 -2.12 -7.06
C ILE A 61 3.51 -2.01 -8.56
N LEU A 62 4.52 -2.20 -9.42
CA LEU A 62 4.34 -2.15 -10.87
C LEU A 62 3.38 -3.23 -11.38
N GLY A 63 3.49 -4.45 -10.84
CA GLY A 63 2.59 -5.56 -11.16
C GLY A 63 1.14 -5.26 -10.76
N SER A 64 0.91 -4.60 -9.62
CA SER A 64 -0.43 -4.19 -9.19
C SER A 64 -1.02 -3.10 -10.08
N ALA A 65 -0.20 -2.11 -10.45
CA ALA A 65 -0.60 -1.07 -11.39
C ALA A 65 -0.97 -1.67 -12.78
N ARG A 66 -0.14 -2.57 -13.31
CA ARG A 66 -0.37 -3.25 -14.58
C ARG A 66 -1.71 -4.01 -14.59
N ARG A 67 -1.97 -4.85 -13.59
CA ARG A 67 -3.23 -5.60 -13.48
C ARG A 67 -4.46 -4.70 -13.47
N ARG A 68 -4.36 -3.52 -12.85
CA ARG A 68 -5.47 -2.55 -12.86
C ARG A 68 -5.70 -1.95 -14.24
N ILE A 69 -4.64 -1.63 -14.98
CA ILE A 69 -4.76 -1.06 -16.33
C ILE A 69 -5.35 -2.12 -17.26
N GLU A 70 -4.81 -3.34 -17.27
CA GLU A 70 -5.33 -4.45 -18.07
C GLU A 70 -6.79 -4.79 -17.73
N GLY A 71 -7.14 -4.79 -16.43
CA GLY A 71 -8.51 -5.00 -15.98
C GLY A 71 -9.46 -3.85 -16.32
N ALA A 72 -8.96 -2.62 -16.45
CA ALA A 72 -9.76 -1.47 -16.88
C ALA A 72 -10.02 -1.49 -18.40
N GLU A 73 -9.06 -1.97 -19.21
CA GLU A 73 -9.25 -2.13 -20.66
C GLU A 73 -10.31 -3.18 -21.00
N LEU A 74 -10.45 -4.25 -20.20
CA LEU A 74 -11.53 -5.23 -20.39
C LEU A 74 -12.94 -4.66 -20.18
N ILE A 75 -13.08 -3.54 -19.48
CA ILE A 75 -14.37 -2.89 -19.20
C ILE A 75 -14.69 -1.81 -20.26
N SER A 76 -13.70 -1.37 -21.07
CA SER A 76 -13.88 -0.27 -22.03
C SER A 76 -14.29 -0.67 -23.46
N TRP A 77 -14.46 -1.96 -23.77
CA TRP A 77 -14.74 -2.43 -25.14
C TRP A 77 -16.15 -3.02 -25.37
N THR A 78 -17.10 -2.81 -24.48
CA THR A 78 -18.52 -3.03 -24.79
C THR A 78 -19.24 -1.69 -24.92
N CYS A 79 -19.18 -1.13 -26.14
CA CYS A 79 -20.24 -0.28 -26.65
C CYS A 79 -21.20 -1.15 -27.46
#